data_AF-A0AB72X4G6-F1
#
_entry.id   AF-A0AB72X4G6-F1
#
_cell.length_a   1.000
_cell.length_b   1.000
_cell.length_c   1.000
_cell.angle_alpha   90.00
_cell.angle_beta   90.00
_cell.angle_gamma   90.00
#
_symmetry.space_group_name_H-M   'P 1'
#
loop_
_entity.id
_entity.type
_entity.pdbx_description
1 polymer ?
#
loop_
_entity_poly.entity_id
_entity_poly.type
_entity_poly.pdbx_seq_one_letter_code
_entity_poly.pdbx_strand_id
1 'polypeptide(L)' 'MRPVVSGMCRYESLKDGTVDLADIALMNEALDVKAENAQIAHRLAEQKNGQ' A
#
# COMPACT_ATOMS: atom_id res chain seq x y z
N MET A 1 -4.77 -4.19 9.17
CA MET A 1 -5.83 -3.24 8.74
C MET A 1 -5.30 -2.11 7.84
N ARG A 2 -4.16 -2.29 7.15
CA ARG A 2 -3.53 -1.23 6.36
C ARG A 2 -4.42 -0.66 5.24
N PRO A 3 -5.20 -1.48 4.50
CA PRO A 3 -6.07 -0.98 3.43
C PRO A 3 -7.18 -0.05 3.90
N VAL A 4 -7.72 -0.28 5.10
CA VAL A 4 -8.74 0.61 5.69
C VAL A 4 -8.12 1.94 6.07
N VAL A 5 -6.96 1.90 6.73
CA VAL A 5 -6.24 3.11 7.15
C VAL A 5 -5.73 3.92 5.96
N SER A 6 -5.35 3.27 4.86
CA SER A 6 -4.94 3.93 3.62
C SER A 6 -6.12 4.40 2.75
N GLY A 7 -7.37 4.13 3.15
CA GLY A 7 -8.57 4.53 2.42
C GLY A 7 -8.88 3.70 1.18
N MET A 8 -8.28 2.50 1.02
CA MET A 8 -8.54 1.59 -0.11
C MET A 8 -9.87 0.84 0.04
N CYS A 9 -10.34 0.60 1.26
CA CYS A 9 -11.65 0.02 1.54
C CYS A 9 -12.25 0.59 2.84
N ARG A 10 -13.57 0.48 2.99
CA ARG A 10 -14.26 0.88 4.23
C ARG A 10 -14.16 -0.22 5.27
N TYR A 11 -14.19 0.15 6.55
CA TYR A 11 -14.18 -0.81 7.64
C TYR A 11 -15.44 -1.69 7.64
N GLU A 12 -16.59 -1.09 7.33
CA GLU A 12 -17.87 -1.76 7.21
C GLU A 12 -17.85 -2.85 6.15
N SER A 13 -17.08 -2.66 5.06
CA SER A 13 -16.95 -3.63 3.97
C SER A 13 -16.26 -4.94 4.38
N LEU A 14 -15.47 -4.91 5.45
CA LEU A 14 -14.91 -6.12 6.06
C LEU A 14 -15.97 -6.91 6.82
N LYS A 15 -16.92 -6.20 7.44
CA LYS A 15 -17.96 -6.79 8.29
C LYS A 15 -19.11 -7.36 7.47
N ASP A 16 -19.49 -6.65 6.40
CA ASP A 16 -20.57 -7.06 5.51
C ASP A 16 -20.12 -8.09 4.46
N GLY A 17 -18.80 -8.35 4.34
CA GLY A 17 -18.22 -9.31 3.42
C GLY A 17 -18.12 -8.83 1.97
N THR A 18 -18.34 -7.53 1.71
CA THR A 18 -18.19 -6.92 0.37
C THR A 18 -16.76 -7.07 -0.16
N VAL A 19 -15.78 -7.05 0.74
CA VAL A 19 -14.39 -7.40 0.41
C VAL A 19 -13.99 -8.63 1.21
N ASP A 20 -13.29 -9.54 0.57
CA ASP A 20 -12.86 -10.79 1.19
C ASP A 20 -11.39 -10.77 1.62
N LEU A 21 -10.91 -11.91 2.11
CA LEU A 21 -9.52 -12.02 2.56
C LEU A 21 -8.51 -11.91 1.41
N ALA A 22 -8.87 -12.38 0.21
CA ALA A 22 -8.01 -12.29 -0.97
C ALA A 22 -7.88 -10.84 -1.44
N ASP A 23 -8.97 -10.08 -1.43
CA ASP A 23 -8.95 -8.64 -1.69
C ASP A 23 -8.02 -7.92 -0.70
N ILE A 24 -8.13 -8.23 0.59
CA ILE A 24 -7.29 -7.62 1.64
C ILE A 24 -5.83 -8.02 1.49
N ALA A 25 -5.53 -9.27 1.14
CA ALA A 25 -4.16 -9.70 0.85
C ALA A 25 -3.55 -8.90 -0.29
N LEU A 26 -4.29 -8.76 -1.41
CA LEU A 26 -3.85 -7.99 -2.57
C LEU A 26 -3.65 -6.51 -2.25
N MET A 27 -4.54 -5.89 -1.48
CA MET A 27 -4.39 -4.50 -1.07
C MET A 27 -3.18 -4.28 -0.17
N ASN A 28 -2.84 -5.24 0.70
CA ASN A 28 -1.63 -5.15 1.52
C ASN A 28 -0.37 -5.22 0.64
N GLU A 29 -0.33 -6.17 -0.31
CA GLU A 29 0.79 -6.32 -1.25
C GLU A 29 0.99 -5.04 -2.09
N ALA A 30 -0.09 -4.44 -2.56
CA ALA A 30 -0.03 -3.16 -3.29
C ALA A 30 0.58 -2.03 -2.44
N LEU A 31 0.29 -1.99 -1.14
CA LEU A 31 0.88 -1.01 -0.22
C LEU A 31 2.37 -1.28 0.04
N ASP A 32 2.80 -2.54 0.05
CA ASP A 32 4.21 -2.92 0.16
C ASP A 32 4.99 -2.48 -1.08
N VAL A 33 4.50 -2.82 -2.28
CA VAL A 33 5.10 -2.39 -3.55
C VAL A 33 5.20 -0.87 -3.62
N LYS A 34 4.16 -0.14 -3.19
CA LYS A 34 4.18 1.32 -3.15
C LYS A 34 5.27 1.87 -2.21
N ALA A 35 5.46 1.24 -1.05
CA ALA A 35 6.50 1.65 -0.10
C ALA A 35 7.91 1.38 -0.65
N GLU A 36 8.13 0.22 -1.24
CA GLU A 36 9.41 -0.13 -1.89
C GLU A 36 9.74 0.83 -3.03
N ASN A 37 8.77 1.15 -3.88
CA ASN A 37 8.93 2.11 -4.96
C ASN A 37 9.32 3.50 -4.43
N ALA A 38 8.71 3.96 -3.33
CA ALA A 38 9.07 5.22 -2.70
C ALA A 38 10.52 5.22 -2.17
N GLN A 39 10.96 4.11 -1.57
CA GLN A 39 12.34 3.96 -1.10
C GLN A 39 13.35 3.94 -2.25
N ILE A 40 13.04 3.27 -3.36
CA ILE A 40 13.88 3.27 -4.56
C ILE A 40 13.97 4.67 -5.13
N ALA A 41 12.84 5.36 -5.29
CA ALA A 41 12.79 6.72 -5.79
C ALA A 41 13.60 7.70 -4.94
N HIS A 42 13.50 7.58 -3.61
CA HIS A 42 14.30 8.39 -2.67
C HIS A 42 15.81 8.17 -2.87
N ARG A 43 16.25 6.91 -2.88
CA ARG A 43 17.68 6.57 -3.10
C ARG A 43 18.21 7.11 -4.42
N LEU A 44 17.42 7.01 -5.50
CA LEU A 44 17.80 7.56 -6.80
C LEU A 44 17.88 9.09 -6.81
N ALA A 45 16.99 9.77 -6.08
CA ALA A 45 17.03 11.22 -5.93
C ALA A 45 18.27 11.67 -5.15
N GLU A 46 18.63 10.97 -4.08
CA GLU A 46 19.85 11.25 -3.29
C GLU A 46 21.12 11.07 -4.13
N GLN A 47 21.20 10.01 -4.93
CA GLN A 47 22.34 9.77 -5.82
C GLN A 47 22.50 10.87 -6.88
N LYS A 48 21.39 11.37 -7.44
CA LYS A 48 21.43 12.47 -8.42
C LYS A 48 21.82 13.81 -7.82
N ASN A 49 21.47 14.07 -6.56
CA ASN A 49 21.77 15.33 -5.89
C ASN A 49 23.19 15.37 -5.30
N GLY A 50 23.88 14.23 -5.20
CA GLY A 50 25.27 14.13 -4.76
C GLY A 50 26.31 14.09 -5.89
N GLN A 51 25.91 14.28 -7.15
CA GLN A 51 26.76 14.29 -8.35
C GLN A 51 26.93 15.69 -8.93
#